data_AF-C6LPR0-F1
#
_entry.id   AF-C6LPR0-F1
#
_cell.length_a   1.000
_cell.length_b   1.000
_cell.length_c   1.000
_cell.angle_alpha   90.00
_cell.angle_beta   90.00
_cell.angle_gamma   90.00
#
_symmetry.space_group_name_H-M   'P 1'
#
loop_
_entity.id
_entity.type
_entity.pdbx_description
1 polymer ?
#
loop_
_entity_poly.entity_id
_entity_poly.type
_entity_poly.pdbx_seq_one_letter_code
_entity_poly.pdbx_strand_id
1 'polypeptide(L)'
;MDDLDIDFSMIPEDAKNMSACSKCHYVMENRQWRSIDGCPNCKGERDTLRFQGAVALLTMNDKDSYILRLLRANYNAEPKIPGIYAITLVRRASAEEDE
;
A
#
# COMPACT_ATOMS: atom_id res chain seq x y z
N MET A 1 -21.49 1.37 -20.61
CA MET A 1 -20.04 1.29 -20.32
C MET A 1 -19.85 2.27 -19.20
N ASP A 2 -19.75 1.79 -17.97
CA ASP A 2 -19.58 2.67 -16.82
C ASP A 2 -18.12 3.14 -16.84
N ASP A 3 -17.95 4.43 -17.15
CA ASP A 3 -16.67 5.12 -16.97
C ASP A 3 -16.35 5.07 -15.48
N LEU A 4 -15.43 4.18 -15.11
CA LEU A 4 -14.83 4.20 -13.79
C LEU A 4 -14.08 5.53 -13.69
N ASP A 5 -14.59 6.46 -12.87
CA ASP A 5 -13.90 7.68 -12.46
C ASP A 5 -12.65 7.28 -11.66
N ILE A 6 -11.58 6.94 -12.39
CA ILE A 6 -10.28 6.64 -11.81
C ILE A 6 -9.58 7.97 -11.60
N ASP A 7 -9.43 8.37 -10.34
CA ASP A 7 -8.63 9.52 -9.97
C ASP A 7 -7.14 9.23 -10.21
N PHE A 8 -6.63 9.67 -11.35
CA PHE A 8 -5.23 9.50 -11.75
C PHE A 8 -4.23 10.19 -10.81
N SER A 9 -4.66 11.13 -9.97
CA SER A 9 -3.77 11.77 -8.98
C SER A 9 -3.27 10.82 -7.89
N MET A 10 -3.89 9.64 -7.78
CA MET A 10 -3.48 8.58 -6.86
C MET A 10 -2.45 7.61 -7.45
N ILE A 11 -2.14 7.70 -8.75
CA ILE A 11 -1.14 6.85 -9.40
C ILE A 11 0.25 7.48 -9.22
N PRO A 12 1.25 6.73 -8.72
CA PRO A 12 2.64 7.22 -8.62
C PRO A 12 3.22 7.62 -9.99
N GLU A 13 3.76 8.83 -10.09
CA GLU A 13 4.53 9.36 -11.23
C GLU A 13 5.97 8.78 -11.29
N ASP A 14 6.59 8.45 -10.16
CA ASP A 14 7.94 7.89 -10.04
C ASP A 14 8.00 6.66 -9.10
N ALA A 15 8.33 5.51 -9.68
CA ALA A 15 8.47 4.25 -8.96
C ALA A 15 9.66 4.20 -7.99
N LYS A 16 10.63 5.13 -8.07
CA LYS A 16 11.82 5.11 -7.19
C LYS A 16 11.53 5.57 -5.77
N ASN A 17 10.52 6.41 -5.58
CA ASN A 17 10.27 7.11 -4.32
C ASN A 17 8.94 6.74 -3.69
N MET A 18 8.59 5.46 -3.73
CA MET A 18 7.38 4.93 -3.12
C MET A 18 7.65 4.33 -1.74
N SER A 19 6.67 4.42 -0.86
CA SER A 19 6.66 3.73 0.42
C SER A 19 5.27 3.16 0.69
N ALA A 20 5.23 2.13 1.52
CA ALA A 20 4.01 1.43 1.88
C ALA A 20 3.62 1.74 3.33
N CYS A 21 2.33 1.92 3.59
CA CYS A 21 1.79 2.01 4.94
C CYS A 21 2.20 0.77 5.75
N SER A 22 2.78 0.99 6.94
CA SER A 22 3.31 -0.11 7.77
C SER A 22 2.23 -1.05 8.32
N LYS A 23 0.96 -0.63 8.28
CA LYS A 23 -0.19 -1.41 8.76
C LYS A 23 -0.96 -2.15 7.67
N CYS A 24 -1.31 -1.48 6.57
CA CYS A 24 -2.16 -2.07 5.53
C CYS A 24 -1.48 -2.26 4.17
N HIS A 25 -0.21 -1.91 4.07
CA HIS A 25 0.60 -2.07 2.86
C HIS A 25 0.19 -1.19 1.67
N TYR A 26 -0.74 -0.24 1.84
CA TYR A 26 -1.08 0.70 0.78
C TYR A 26 0.15 1.50 0.33
N VAL A 27 0.40 1.58 -0.97
CA VAL A 27 1.58 2.20 -1.57
C VAL A 27 1.21 3.53 -2.18
N MET A 28 2.01 4.55 -1.86
CA MET A 28 2.00 5.85 -2.53
C MET A 28 3.42 6.37 -2.64
N GLU A 29 3.57 7.45 -3.41
CA GLU A 29 4.80 8.22 -3.38
C GLU A 29 5.03 8.89 -2.02
N ASN A 30 6.30 9.01 -1.66
CA ASN A 30 6.74 9.76 -0.48
C ASN A 30 6.24 11.21 -0.49
N ARG A 31 6.08 11.82 -1.68
CA ARG A 31 5.52 13.18 -1.80
C ARG A 31 4.03 13.20 -1.45
N GLN A 32 3.24 12.25 -1.96
CA GLN A 32 1.82 12.12 -1.65
C GLN A 32 1.60 11.84 -0.16
N TRP A 33 2.43 10.98 0.45
CA TRP A 33 2.40 10.73 1.89
C TRP A 33 2.58 12.00 2.73
N ARG A 34 3.37 12.97 2.26
CA ARG A 34 3.57 14.25 2.95
C ARG A 34 2.42 15.24 2.74
N SER A 35 1.63 15.09 1.68
CA SER A 35 0.55 16.03 1.34
C SER A 35 -0.81 15.63 1.93
N ILE A 36 -0.96 14.42 2.45
CA ILE A 36 -2.22 13.93 3.03
C ILE A 36 -2.08 13.70 4.54
N ASP A 37 -3.20 13.74 5.24
CA ASP A 37 -3.24 13.45 6.69
C ASP A 37 -3.42 11.94 6.95
N GLY A 38 -2.35 11.19 6.71
CA GLY A 38 -2.27 9.76 6.97
C GLY A 38 -2.87 8.87 5.88
N CYS A 39 -2.81 7.56 6.13
CA CYS A 39 -3.13 6.53 5.15
C CYS A 39 -4.61 6.55 4.75
N PRO A 40 -4.94 6.64 3.44
CA PRO A 40 -6.32 6.64 2.95
C PRO A 40 -7.10 5.38 3.38
N ASN A 41 -6.40 4.26 3.51
CA ASN A 41 -6.97 2.97 3.89
C ASN A 41 -7.15 2.80 5.41
N CYS A 42 -6.21 3.30 6.22
CA CYS A 42 -6.19 3.10 7.68
C CYS A 42 -6.67 4.28 8.51
N LYS A 43 -6.83 5.47 7.91
CA LYS A 43 -7.20 6.74 8.54
C LYS A 43 -6.32 7.08 9.76
N GLY A 44 -5.35 7.98 9.57
CA GLY A 44 -4.49 8.48 10.64
C GLY A 44 -3.18 7.71 10.88
N GLU A 45 -3.00 6.54 10.24
CA GLU A 45 -1.68 5.90 10.20
C GLU A 45 -0.73 6.72 9.31
N ARG A 46 0.43 7.11 9.83
CA ARG A 46 1.42 7.92 9.10
C ARG A 46 2.76 7.21 8.94
N ASP A 47 2.95 6.07 9.62
CA ASP A 47 4.17 5.29 9.48
C ASP A 47 4.23 4.56 8.14
N THR A 48 5.39 4.65 7.50
CA THR A 48 5.63 4.07 6.18
C THR A 48 6.96 3.33 6.13
N LEU A 49 6.98 2.21 5.41
CA LEU A 49 8.14 1.35 5.26
C LEU A 49 8.51 1.20 3.79
N ARG A 50 9.77 0.81 3.57
CA ARG A 50 10.19 0.28 2.26
C ARG A 50 9.48 -1.06 2.03
N PHE A 51 9.34 -1.45 0.78
CA PHE A 51 8.65 -2.67 0.42
C PHE A 51 9.30 -3.40 -0.75
N GLN A 52 8.90 -4.64 -0.96
CA GLN A 52 9.26 -5.47 -2.10
C GLN A 52 7.99 -6.03 -2.75
N GLY A 53 7.91 -5.91 -4.07
CA GLY A 53 6.73 -6.30 -4.85
C GLY A 53 5.54 -5.37 -4.63
N ALA A 54 4.87 -5.02 -5.71
CA ALA A 54 3.63 -4.25 -5.67
C ALA A 54 2.57 -4.90 -6.56
N VAL A 55 1.32 -4.76 -6.17
CA VAL A 55 0.15 -5.21 -6.90
C VAL A 55 -0.87 -4.09 -6.94
N ALA A 56 -1.44 -3.85 -8.12
CA ALA A 56 -2.63 -3.02 -8.27
C ALA A 56 -3.88 -3.86 -7.99
N LEU A 57 -4.70 -3.43 -7.04
CA LEU A 57 -6.02 -3.99 -6.77
C LEU A 57 -7.08 -3.09 -7.38
N LEU A 58 -7.77 -3.62 -8.40
CA LEU A 58 -8.82 -2.90 -9.12
C LEU A 58 -10.22 -3.17 -8.56
N THR A 59 -10.38 -4.22 -7.76
CA THR A 59 -11.64 -4.61 -7.11
C THR A 59 -11.40 -4.97 -5.66
N MET A 60 -12.34 -4.59 -4.79
CA MET A 60 -12.36 -4.98 -3.38
C MET A 60 -13.26 -6.21 -3.12
N ASN A 61 -13.76 -6.85 -4.19
CA ASN A 61 -14.53 -8.09 -4.07
C ASN A 61 -13.60 -9.30 -3.99
N ASP A 62 -13.55 -9.94 -2.81
CA ASP A 62 -12.76 -11.15 -2.57
C ASP A 62 -13.12 -12.33 -3.47
N LYS A 63 -14.36 -12.39 -3.96
CA LYS A 63 -14.81 -13.46 -4.87
C LYS A 63 -14.16 -13.35 -6.24
N ASP A 64 -13.85 -12.12 -6.66
CA ASP A 64 -13.36 -11.81 -8.01
C ASP A 64 -11.84 -11.66 -8.05
N SER A 65 -11.17 -11.56 -6.89
CA SER A 65 -9.72 -11.37 -6.81
C SER A 65 -9.05 -12.39 -5.89
N TYR A 66 -8.35 -13.35 -6.49
CA TYR A 66 -7.48 -14.26 -5.76
C TYR A 66 -6.35 -13.51 -5.03
N ILE A 67 -5.78 -12.47 -5.64
CA ILE A 67 -4.68 -11.71 -5.04
C ILE A 67 -5.13 -10.93 -3.80
N LEU A 68 -6.33 -10.34 -3.82
CA LEU A 68 -6.88 -9.67 -2.64
C LEU A 68 -7.02 -10.63 -1.45
N ARG A 69 -7.54 -11.84 -1.70
CA ARG A 69 -7.62 -12.90 -0.68
C ARG A 69 -6.24 -13.30 -0.16
N LEU A 70 -5.27 -13.44 -1.06
CA LEU A 70 -3.90 -13.81 -0.70
C LEU A 70 -3.24 -12.74 0.18
N LEU A 71 -3.41 -11.45 -0.15
CA LEU A 71 -2.88 -10.34 0.65
C LEU A 71 -3.44 -10.32 2.08
N ARG A 72 -4.76 -10.53 2.21
CA ARG A 72 -5.45 -10.58 3.51
C ARG A 72 -5.03 -11.79 4.34
N ALA A 73 -4.93 -12.96 3.72
CA ALA A 73 -4.67 -14.21 4.43
C ALA A 73 -3.18 -14.41 4.79
N ASN A 74 -2.27 -14.05 3.89
CA ASN A 74 -0.86 -14.49 3.99
C ASN A 74 0.13 -13.36 4.25
N TYR A 75 -0.23 -12.12 3.91
CA TYR A 75 0.67 -10.98 4.02
C TYR A 75 0.22 -9.99 5.11
N ASN A 76 -0.83 -10.32 5.87
CA ASN A 76 -1.42 -9.49 6.92
C ASN A 76 -1.74 -8.05 6.46
N ALA A 77 -1.96 -7.88 5.16
CA ALA A 77 -2.37 -6.61 4.60
C ALA A 77 -3.90 -6.49 4.70
N GLU A 78 -4.40 -5.30 4.97
CA GLU A 78 -5.85 -5.03 5.02
C GLU A 78 -6.30 -4.06 3.93
N PRO A 79 -6.33 -4.44 2.62
CA PRO A 79 -6.92 -3.59 1.60
C PRO A 79 -8.42 -3.38 1.84
N LYS A 80 -8.83 -2.12 1.90
CA LYS A 80 -10.23 -1.67 2.05
C LYS A 80 -10.66 -0.78 0.90
N ILE A 81 -9.72 -0.30 0.08
CA ILE A 81 -9.94 0.55 -1.10
C ILE A 81 -9.13 0.03 -2.29
N PRO A 82 -9.56 0.28 -3.55
CA PRO A 82 -8.72 0.06 -4.72
C PRO A 82 -7.43 0.88 -4.67
N GLY A 83 -6.36 0.37 -5.28
CA GLY A 83 -5.07 1.04 -5.34
C GLY A 83 -3.89 0.06 -5.35
N ILE A 84 -2.69 0.59 -5.14
CA ILE A 84 -1.46 -0.21 -5.15
C ILE A 84 -1.13 -0.67 -3.73
N TYR A 85 -0.80 -1.95 -3.57
CA TYR A 85 -0.44 -2.55 -2.29
C TYR A 85 0.90 -3.28 -2.40
N ALA A 86 1.70 -3.18 -1.35
CA ALA A 86 2.94 -3.91 -1.20
C ALA A 86 2.69 -5.37 -0.83
N ILE A 87 3.43 -6.29 -1.45
CA ILE A 87 3.38 -7.71 -1.08
C ILE A 87 4.11 -7.89 0.25
N THR A 88 5.31 -7.35 0.39
CA THR A 88 6.13 -7.51 1.61
C THR A 88 6.69 -6.17 2.06
N LEU A 89 6.59 -5.90 3.37
CA LEU A 89 7.23 -4.75 4.01
C LEU A 89 8.64 -5.11 4.45
N VAL A 90 9.59 -4.21 4.19
CA VAL A 90 10.99 -4.34 4.60
C VAL A 90 11.21 -3.44 5.81
N ARG A 91 11.22 -4.03 7.00
CA ARG A 91 11.70 -3.35 8.20
C ARG A 91 13.23 -3.29 8.13
N ARG A 92 13.81 -2.11 8.35
CA ARG A 92 15.25 -2.04 8.62
C ARG A 92 15.49 -2.81 9.91
N ALA A 93 16.39 -3.79 9.89
CA ALA A 93 16.95 -4.31 11.13
C ALA A 93 17.50 -3.12 11.90
N SER A 94 16.98 -2.89 13.11
CA SER A 94 17.59 -1.95 14.05
C SER A 94 19.03 -2.42 14.24
N ALA A 95 19.99 -1.54 13.91
CA ALA A 95 21.38 -1.75 14.26
C ALA A 95 21.54 -1.51 15.77
N GLU A 96 21.05 -2.43 16.60
CA GLU A 96 21.23 -2.47 18.04
C GLU A 96 21.13 -3.93 18.48
N GLU A 97 22.26 -4.63 18.40
CA GLU A 97 22.64 -5.81 19.19
C GLU A 97 24.08 -6.18 18.82
N ASP A 98 25.01 -5.25 19.02
CA ASP A 98 26.42 -5.58 19.22
C ASP A 98 26.81 -4.90 20.55
N GLU A 99 26.66 -5.68 21.63
CA GLU A 99 27.27 -5.42 22.95
C GLU A 99 28.80 -5.31 22.85
#